data_AF-A0A7K9QVJ5-F1
#
_entry.id   AF-A0A7K9QVJ5-F1
#
_cell.length_a   1.000
_cell.length_b   1.000
_cell.length_c   1.000
_cell.angle_alpha   90.00
_cell.angle_beta   90.00
_cell.angle_gamma   90.00
#
_symmetry.space_group_name_H-M   'P 1'
#
loop_
_entity.id
_entity.type
_entity.pdbx_description
1 polymer ?
#
loop_
_entity_poly.entity_id
_entity_poly.type
_entity_poly.pdbx_seq_one_letter_code
_entity_poly.pdbx_strand_id
1 'polypeptide(L)' 'ITHVTGIPHSPTGQAIVERAHSTLKQLLQKQKGGEETEPSERLAKAVYVLNHLTLAGDKERPPIVIHWEAVRQG' A
#
# COMPACT_ATOMS: atom_id res chain seq x y z
N ILE A 1 9.62 9.71 18.08
CA ILE A 1 9.86 8.68 17.03
C ILE A 1 10.81 7.66 17.62
N THR A 2 10.40 6.39 17.72
CA THR A 2 11.24 5.31 18.25
C THR A 2 11.76 4.49 17.07
N HIS A 3 13.05 4.19 17.04
CA HIS A 3 13.67 3.39 15.98
C HIS A 3 13.80 1.94 16.42
N VAL A 4 13.27 1.02 15.61
CA VAL A 4 13.39 -0.42 15.82
C VAL A 4 13.92 -1.03 14.52
N THR A 5 14.98 -1.83 14.62
CA THR A 5 15.58 -2.55 13.49
C THR A 5 15.30 -4.04 13.58
N GLY A 6 15.19 -4.71 12.44
CA GLY A 6 14.99 -6.15 12.36
C GLY A 6 16.29 -6.95 12.59
N ILE A 7 16.16 -8.27 12.47
CA ILE A 7 17.31 -9.18 12.51
C ILE A 7 18.17 -8.97 11.26
N PRO A 8 19.49 -8.79 11.39
CA PRO A 8 20.39 -8.66 10.25
C PRO A 8 20.21 -9.80 9.25
N HIS A 9 20.23 -9.48 7.96
CA HIS A 9 20.10 -10.43 6.84
C HIS A 9 18.81 -11.26 6.82
N SER A 10 17.80 -10.91 7.62
CA SER A 10 16.51 -11.61 7.64
C SER A 10 15.38 -10.67 7.20
N PRO A 11 14.74 -10.92 6.03
CA PRO A 11 13.66 -10.06 5.54
C PRO A 11 12.31 -10.32 6.26
N THR A 12 12.22 -11.36 7.08
CA THR A 12 10.95 -11.83 7.67
C THR A 12 10.30 -10.79 8.58
N GLY A 13 11.09 -9.94 9.24
CA GLY A 13 10.59 -8.87 10.11
C GLY A 13 9.76 -7.80 9.42
N GLN A 14 9.77 -7.72 8.08
CA GLN A 14 9.06 -6.71 7.30
C GLN A 14 8.16 -7.30 6.20
N ALA A 15 7.77 -8.58 6.32
CA ALA A 15 7.01 -9.28 5.30
C ALA A 15 5.70 -8.57 4.85
N ILE A 16 5.05 -7.82 5.76
CA ILE A 16 3.85 -7.03 5.44
C ILE A 16 4.18 -5.89 4.46
N VAL A 17 5.27 -5.16 4.70
CA VAL A 17 5.73 -4.07 3.84
C VAL A 17 6.15 -4.61 2.47
N GLU A 18 6.90 -5.71 2.47
CA GLU A 18 7.34 -6.37 1.23
C GLU A 18 6.16 -6.86 0.38
N ARG A 19 5.11 -7.42 1.02
CA ARG A 19 3.88 -7.80 0.33
C ARG A 19 3.18 -6.57 -0.27
N ALA A 20 3.06 -5.48 0.47
CA ALA A 20 2.45 -4.24 -0.03
C ALA A 20 3.23 -3.68 -1.23
N HIS A 21 4.56 -3.73 -1.20
CA HIS A 21 5.42 -3.32 -2.30
C HIS A 21 5.20 -4.19 -3.57
N SER A 22 5.06 -5.51 -3.39
CA SER A 22 4.72 -6.41 -4.50
C SER A 22 3.37 -6.05 -5.14
N THR A 23 2.33 -5.83 -4.33
CA THR A 23 1.00 -5.41 -4.81
C THR A 23 1.06 -4.09 -5.58
N LEU A 24 1.80 -3.10 -5.09
CA LEU A 24 1.99 -1.83 -5.77
C LEU A 24 2.65 -2.00 -7.14
N LYS A 25 3.72 -2.79 -7.23
CA LYS A 25 4.40 -3.10 -8.51
C LYS A 25 3.46 -3.76 -9.52
N GLN A 26 2.64 -4.71 -9.06
CA GLN A 26 1.66 -5.37 -9.94
C GLN A 26 0.63 -4.39 -10.49
N LEU A 27 0.14 -3.46 -9.66
CA LEU A 27 -0.81 -2.43 -10.12
C LEU A 27 -0.17 -1.47 -11.13
N LEU A 28 1.07 -1.02 -10.86
CA LEU A 28 1.83 -0.15 -11.78
C LEU A 28 2.13 -0.83 -13.12
N GLN A 29 2.32 -2.15 -13.15
CA GLN A 29 2.47 -2.92 -14.38
C GLN A 29 1.16 -2.97 -15.18
N LYS A 30 0.01 -3.17 -14.52
CA LYS A 30 -1.31 -3.18 -15.16
C LYS A 30 -1.69 -1.80 -15.73
N GLN A 31 -1.22 -0.73 -15.13
CA GLN A 31 -1.48 0.64 -15.56
C GLN A 31 -0.81 1.03 -16.90
N LYS A 32 0.09 0.19 -17.45
CA LYS A 32 0.86 0.47 -18.68
C LYS A 32 0.04 0.58 -19.98
N GLY A 33 -1.30 0.49 -19.93
CA GLY A 33 -2.18 0.57 -21.10
C GLY A 33 -2.87 1.91 -21.34
N GLY A 34 -2.62 2.95 -20.51
CA GLY A 34 -3.22 4.29 -20.64
C GLY A 34 -2.26 5.33 -21.21
N GLU A 35 -2.76 6.57 -21.34
CA GLU A 35 -1.99 7.75 -21.74
C GLU A 35 -0.68 7.88 -20.94
N GLU A 36 0.43 8.20 -21.63
CA GLU A 36 1.73 8.39 -20.97
C GLU A 36 1.61 9.54 -19.96
N THR A 37 1.54 9.17 -18.69
CA THR A 37 1.44 10.09 -17.56
C THR A 37 2.74 10.08 -16.78
N GLU A 38 3.06 11.22 -16.19
CA GLU A 38 4.27 11.38 -15.37
C GLU A 38 4.38 10.28 -14.30
N PRO A 39 5.58 9.76 -14.00
CA PRO A 39 5.76 8.68 -13.03
C PRO A 39 5.12 8.95 -11.66
N SER A 40 5.12 10.21 -11.22
CA SER A 40 4.49 10.66 -9.98
C SER A 40 2.97 10.55 -10.02
N GLU A 41 2.34 10.92 -11.12
CA GLU A 41 0.89 10.81 -11.32
C GLU A 41 0.46 9.35 -11.39
N ARG A 42 1.26 8.51 -12.06
CA ARG A 42 1.03 7.06 -12.09
C ARG A 42 1.06 6.46 -10.69
N LEU A 43 2.06 6.83 -9.89
CA LEU A 43 2.16 6.39 -8.50
C LEU A 43 0.99 6.89 -7.65
N ALA A 44 0.60 8.17 -7.78
CA ALA A 44 -0.52 8.75 -7.04
C ALA A 44 -1.83 8.01 -7.33
N LYS A 45 -2.12 7.72 -8.60
CA LYS A 45 -3.29 6.92 -9.01
C LYS A 45 -3.24 5.51 -8.41
N ALA A 46 -2.10 4.84 -8.47
CA ALA A 46 -1.96 3.49 -7.92
C ALA A 46 -2.19 3.45 -6.40
N VAL A 47 -1.61 4.40 -5.66
CA VAL A 47 -1.79 4.51 -4.20
C VAL A 47 -3.24 4.88 -3.85
N TYR A 48 -3.87 5.76 -4.62
CA TYR A 48 -5.29 6.11 -4.44
C TYR A 48 -6.19 4.87 -4.57
N VAL A 49 -6.00 4.07 -5.62
CA VAL A 49 -6.74 2.83 -5.83
C VAL A 49 -6.56 1.87 -4.65
N LEU A 50 -5.32 1.65 -4.19
CA LEU A 50 -5.04 0.76 -3.07
C LEU A 50 -5.66 1.25 -1.75
N ASN A 51 -5.66 2.56 -1.48
CA ASN A 51 -6.10 3.11 -0.20
C ASN A 51 -7.60 3.40 -0.11
N HIS A 52 -8.22 3.76 -1.23
CA HIS A 52 -9.61 4.26 -1.26
C HIS A 52 -10.58 3.31 -1.95
N LEU A 53 -10.12 2.55 -2.95
CA LEU A 53 -11.01 1.76 -3.83
C LEU A 53 -10.82 0.25 -3.69
N THR A 54 -9.83 -0.20 -2.92
CA THR A 54 -9.52 -1.63 -2.75
C THR A 54 -9.92 -2.10 -1.37
N LEU A 55 -10.50 -3.29 -1.30
CA LEU A 55 -10.67 -4.05 -0.07
C LEU A 55 -9.46 -4.97 0.12
N ALA A 56 -8.75 -4.83 1.24
CA ALA A 56 -7.52 -5.56 1.48
C ALA A 56 -7.79 -6.80 2.35
N GLY A 57 -7.43 -7.99 1.86
CA GLY A 57 -7.57 -9.23 2.61
C GLY A 57 -9.03 -9.62 2.87
N ASP A 58 -9.37 -9.84 4.13
CA ASP A 58 -10.70 -10.20 4.64
C ASP A 58 -11.55 -8.98 5.03
N LYS A 59 -11.06 -7.77 4.77
CA LYS A 59 -11.73 -6.55 5.20
C LYS A 59 -12.87 -6.18 4.26
N GLU A 60 -14.02 -5.86 4.83
CA GLU A 60 -15.20 -5.37 4.10
C GLU A 60 -15.14 -3.88 3.77
N ARG A 61 -14.09 -3.17 4.25
CA ARG A 61 -13.96 -1.71 4.14
C ARG A 61 -12.58 -1.30 3.63
N PRO A 62 -12.48 -0.18 2.89
CA PRO A 62 -11.20 0.29 2.37
C PRO A 62 -10.22 0.72 3.48
N PRO A 63 -8.89 0.66 3.23
CA PRO A 63 -7.87 1.06 4.20
C PRO A 63 -8.07 2.44 4.81
N ILE A 64 -8.51 3.43 4.03
CA ILE A 64 -8.76 4.78 4.56
C ILE A 64 -9.82 4.79 5.66
N VAL A 65 -10.88 4.01 5.53
CA VAL A 65 -11.98 3.96 6.50
C VAL A 65 -11.50 3.30 7.80
N ILE A 66 -10.80 2.18 7.67
CA ILE A 66 -10.22 1.45 8.81
C ILE A 66 -9.24 2.35 9.58
N HIS A 67 -8.37 3.07 8.86
CA HIS A 67 -7.39 3.97 9.47
C HIS A 67 -8.07 5.06 10.30
N TRP A 68 -9.05 5.77 9.73
CA TRP A 68 -9.72 6.86 10.45
C TRP A 68 -10.53 6.39 11.65
N GLU A 69 -11.14 5.22 11.59
CA GLU A 69 -11.84 4.65 12.74
C GLU A 69 -10.89 4.26 13.86
N ALA A 70 -9.74 3.66 13.53
CA ALA A 70 -8.71 3.36 14.51
C ALA A 70 -8.18 4.64 15.18
N VAL A 71 -7.96 5.71 14.40
CA VAL A 71 -7.52 7.02 14.91
C VAL A 71 -8.56 7.66 15.83
N ARG A 72 -9.87 7.48 15.57
CA ARG A 72 -10.94 8.05 16.39
C ARG A 72 -11.22 7.29 17.69
N GLN A 73 -10.71 6.06 17.81
CA GLN A 73 -10.90 5.18 18.97
C GLN A 73 -9.72 5.19 19.96
N GLY A 74 -8.57 5.78 19.58
CA GLY A 74 -7.42 6.00 20.46
C GLY A 74 -7.38 7.41 21.02
#